data_AF-A0A0X3WCZ0-F1
#
_entry.id   AF-A0A0X3WCZ0-F1
#
_cell.length_a   1.000
_cell.length_b   1.000
_cell.length_c   1.000
_cell.angle_alpha   90.00
_cell.angle_beta   90.00
_cell.angle_gamma   90.00
#
_symmetry.space_group_name_H-M   'P 1'
#
loop_
_entity.id
_entity.type
_entity.pdbx_description
1 polymer ?
#
loop_
_entity_poly.entity_id
_entity_poly.type
_entity_poly.pdbx_seq_one_letter_code
_entity_poly.pdbx_strand_id
1 'polypeptide(L)'
;MSPTGRCHSFGAGADGFVRADGCGGLVLKTLVQAQRDGDKIHAVIRGSAINQDGASNGLTAPNGPAQEAAIRAALADAGVRPEQVGQVEAHGSGTPLGDPIEFAALAATLWSNGPV
;
A
#
# COMPACT_ATOMS: atom_id res chain seq x y z
N MET A 1 -10.48 -16.36 7.62
CA MET A 1 -11.43 -15.29 7.94
C MET A 1 -11.38 -15.06 9.43
N SER A 2 -11.55 -13.82 9.89
CA SER A 2 -11.53 -13.48 11.32
C SER A 2 -12.78 -14.02 12.04
N PRO A 3 -12.65 -14.73 13.18
CA PRO A 3 -13.77 -15.15 14.00
C PRO A 3 -14.45 -13.99 14.75
N THR A 4 -13.76 -12.87 14.95
CA THR A 4 -14.29 -11.69 15.63
C THR A 4 -15.01 -10.72 14.67
N GLY A 5 -15.03 -11.02 13.36
CA GLY A 5 -15.76 -10.26 12.36
C GLY A 5 -15.17 -8.87 12.08
N ARG A 6 -13.88 -8.67 12.34
CA ARG A 6 -13.17 -7.41 12.10
C ARG A 6 -11.81 -7.68 11.47
N CYS A 7 -11.33 -6.76 10.63
CA CYS A 7 -9.90 -6.70 10.29
C CYS A 7 -9.20 -5.91 11.41
N HIS A 8 -8.42 -6.59 12.26
CA HIS A 8 -7.62 -5.93 13.29
C HIS A 8 -6.25 -5.52 12.73
N SER A 9 -6.27 -4.64 11.72
CA SER A 9 -5.08 -4.21 10.96
C SER A 9 -3.96 -3.72 11.89
N PHE A 10 -2.82 -4.39 11.87
CA PHE A 10 -1.64 -4.17 12.72
C PHE A 10 -1.90 -4.28 14.23
N GLY A 11 -3.08 -4.78 14.63
CA GLY A 11 -3.44 -4.98 16.03
C GLY A 11 -2.91 -6.31 16.57
N ALA A 12 -2.62 -6.35 17.88
CA ALA A 12 -2.20 -7.58 18.56
C ALA A 12 -3.21 -8.74 18.46
N GLY A 13 -4.48 -8.44 18.15
CA GLY A 13 -5.56 -9.41 17.93
C GLY A 13 -5.80 -9.80 16.47
N ALA A 14 -4.85 -9.53 15.56
CA ALA A 14 -4.95 -9.92 14.15
C ALA A 14 -5.22 -11.44 14.01
N ASP A 15 -6.44 -11.77 13.60
CA ASP A 15 -6.98 -13.14 13.51
C ASP A 15 -7.57 -13.44 12.12
N GLY A 16 -7.37 -12.53 11.16
CA GLY A 16 -7.81 -12.62 9.78
C GLY A 16 -8.60 -11.39 9.31
N PHE A 17 -9.17 -11.49 8.11
CA PHE A 17 -10.01 -10.45 7.52
C PHE A 17 -11.50 -10.82 7.56
N VAL A 18 -12.37 -9.81 7.37
CA VAL A 18 -13.79 -9.96 7.07
C VAL A 18 -14.08 -9.48 5.65
N ARG A 19 -15.06 -10.08 4.99
CA ARG A 19 -15.49 -9.66 3.64
C ARG A 19 -16.41 -8.46 3.74
N ALA A 20 -16.28 -7.56 2.77
CA ALA A 20 -17.18 -6.44 2.55
C ALA A 20 -17.39 -6.25 1.05
N ASP A 21 -18.48 -5.59 0.68
CA ASP A 21 -18.79 -5.21 -0.70
C ASP A 21 -18.70 -3.68 -0.84
N GLY A 22 -18.40 -3.20 -2.05
CA GLY A 22 -18.32 -1.78 -2.35
C GLY A 22 -18.19 -1.49 -3.84
N CYS A 23 -18.54 -0.27 -4.25
CA CYS A 23 -18.34 0.20 -5.62
C CYS A 23 -17.78 1.63 -5.61
N GLY A 24 -16.96 1.95 -6.62
CA GLY A 24 -16.34 3.26 -6.76
C GLY A 24 -15.80 3.48 -8.17
N GLY A 25 -15.61 4.74 -8.54
CA GLY A 25 -15.06 5.13 -9.84
C GLY A 25 -14.25 6.40 -9.74
N LEU A 26 -13.21 6.51 -10.58
CA LEU A 26 -12.36 7.69 -10.70
C LEU A 26 -12.37 8.14 -12.16
N VAL A 27 -12.38 9.45 -12.38
CA VAL A 27 -12.16 10.05 -13.70
C VAL A 27 -10.72 10.57 -13.73
N LEU A 28 -9.93 10.06 -14.67
CA LEU A 28 -8.52 10.40 -14.79
C LEU A 28 -8.27 11.27 -16.03
N LYS A 29 -7.32 12.19 -15.87
CA LYS A 29 -6.90 13.12 -16.91
C LYS A 29 -5.45 13.50 -16.64
N THR A 30 -4.69 13.85 -17.68
CA THR A 30 -3.36 14.41 -17.47
C THR A 30 -3.50 15.75 -16.75
N LEU A 31 -2.57 16.06 -15.84
CA LEU A 31 -2.65 17.26 -15.01
C LEU A 31 -2.74 18.54 -15.86
N VAL A 32 -1.96 18.62 -16.94
CA VAL A 32 -1.98 19.75 -17.89
C VAL A 32 -3.36 19.94 -18.51
N GLN A 33 -4.01 18.84 -18.88
CA GLN A 33 -5.33 18.85 -19.53
C GLN A 33 -6.42 19.22 -18.52
N ALA A 34 -6.33 18.74 -17.28
CA ALA A 34 -7.24 19.13 -16.19
C ALA A 34 -7.14 20.62 -15.87
N GLN A 35 -5.92 21.15 -15.77
CA GLN A 35 -5.67 22.58 -15.54
C GLN A 35 -6.18 23.45 -16.67
N ARG A 36 -5.90 23.06 -17.93
CA ARG A 36 -6.34 23.82 -19.12
C ARG A 36 -7.85 23.95 -19.18
N ASP A 37 -8.55 22.87 -18.89
CA ASP A 37 -10.02 22.84 -19.00
C ASP A 37 -10.69 23.36 -17.71
N GLY A 38 -9.92 23.75 -16.68
CA GLY A 38 -10.44 24.31 -15.44
C GLY A 38 -11.11 23.28 -14.52
N ASP A 39 -10.74 22.00 -14.62
CA ASP A 39 -11.33 20.93 -13.83
C ASP A 39 -10.98 21.06 -12.33
N LYS A 40 -11.90 20.64 -11.47
CA LYS A 40 -11.60 20.43 -10.04
C LYS A 40 -10.70 19.22 -9.88
N ILE A 41 -9.45 19.44 -9.51
CA ILE A 41 -8.46 18.39 -9.26
C ILE A 41 -8.52 17.98 -7.79
N HIS A 42 -8.88 16.72 -7.51
CA HIS A 42 -8.93 16.18 -6.14
C HIS A 42 -7.56 15.73 -5.62
N ALA A 43 -6.76 15.10 -6.49
CA ALA A 43 -5.42 14.62 -6.20
C ALA A 43 -4.65 14.43 -7.51
N VAL A 44 -3.33 14.24 -7.41
CA VAL A 44 -2.45 13.92 -8.55
C VAL A 44 -1.80 12.57 -8.27
N ILE A 45 -1.98 11.61 -9.18
CA ILE A 45 -1.21 10.37 -9.19
C ILE A 45 0.19 10.72 -9.68
N ARG A 46 1.17 10.66 -8.78
CA ARG A 46 2.56 11.05 -9.08
C ARG A 46 3.36 9.92 -9.71
N GLY A 47 3.10 8.68 -9.30
CA GLY A 47 3.70 7.48 -9.86
C GLY A 47 2.98 6.23 -9.38
N SER A 48 3.28 5.10 -10.00
CA SER A 48 2.69 3.79 -9.70
C SER A 48 3.63 2.65 -10.07
N ALA A 49 3.53 1.52 -9.37
CA ALA A 49 4.27 0.31 -9.73
C ALA A 49 3.46 -0.93 -9.38
N ILE A 50 3.71 -2.01 -10.12
CA ILE A 50 3.19 -3.35 -9.86
C ILE A 50 4.32 -4.37 -10.03
N ASN A 51 4.27 -5.46 -9.27
CA ASN A 51 5.17 -6.61 -9.45
C ASN A 51 4.48 -7.90 -8.97
N GLN A 52 5.25 -8.94 -8.65
CA GLN A 52 4.78 -10.24 -8.20
C GLN A 52 5.64 -10.78 -7.06
N ASP A 53 5.02 -11.56 -6.17
CA ASP A 53 5.68 -12.20 -5.02
C ASP A 53 6.73 -13.24 -5.43
N GLY A 54 6.57 -13.82 -6.64
CA GLY A 54 7.48 -14.81 -7.18
C GLY A 54 7.53 -16.09 -6.34
N ALA A 55 8.74 -16.64 -6.15
CA ALA A 55 8.94 -17.79 -5.27
C ALA A 55 8.89 -17.36 -3.80
N SER A 56 7.86 -17.79 -3.07
CA SER A 56 7.67 -17.52 -1.64
C SER A 56 7.35 -18.81 -0.87
N ASN A 57 7.04 -18.69 0.44
CA ASN A 57 6.79 -19.84 1.32
C ASN A 57 5.42 -20.53 1.10
N GLY A 58 4.85 -20.39 -0.10
CA GLY A 58 3.55 -20.90 -0.51
C GLY A 58 2.89 -19.94 -1.50
N LEU A 59 2.06 -20.45 -2.41
CA LEU A 59 1.46 -19.65 -3.49
C LEU A 59 0.71 -18.39 -3.02
N THR A 60 0.13 -18.43 -1.82
CA THR A 60 -0.63 -17.31 -1.22
C THR A 60 0.14 -16.62 -0.08
N ALA A 61 1.39 -17.00 0.17
CA ALA A 61 2.21 -16.40 1.21
C ALA A 61 2.84 -15.10 0.66
N PRO A 62 2.64 -13.96 1.33
CA PRO A 62 3.17 -12.67 0.88
C PRO A 62 4.70 -12.65 0.93
N ASN A 63 5.32 -11.83 0.08
CA ASN A 63 6.78 -11.69 0.01
C ASN A 63 7.22 -10.25 0.36
N GLY A 64 7.82 -10.06 1.53
CA GLY A 64 8.31 -8.76 2.00
C GLY A 64 9.26 -8.05 1.02
N PRO A 65 10.36 -8.70 0.57
CA PRO A 65 11.24 -8.14 -0.45
C PRO A 65 10.53 -7.72 -1.75
N ALA A 66 9.51 -8.48 -2.20
CA ALA A 66 8.72 -8.09 -3.36
C ALA A 66 7.90 -6.81 -3.08
N GLN A 67 7.28 -6.70 -1.90
CA GLN A 67 6.60 -5.48 -1.48
C GLN A 67 7.55 -4.27 -1.40
N GLU A 68 8.75 -4.45 -0.82
CA GLU A 68 9.76 -3.40 -0.79
C GLU A 68 10.15 -2.93 -2.19
N ALA A 69 10.36 -3.86 -3.12
CA ALA A 69 10.69 -3.56 -4.51
C ALA A 69 9.57 -2.78 -5.20
N ALA A 70 8.30 -3.14 -4.97
CA ALA A 70 7.15 -2.42 -5.50
C ALA A 70 7.07 -0.99 -4.96
N ILE A 71 7.25 -0.81 -3.65
CA ILE A 71 7.22 0.51 -2.99
C ILE A 71 8.36 1.39 -3.52
N ARG A 72 9.59 0.88 -3.58
CA ARG A 72 10.75 1.64 -4.11
C ARG A 72 10.54 2.02 -5.58
N ALA A 73 9.98 1.13 -6.39
CA ALA A 73 9.66 1.43 -7.79
C ALA A 73 8.60 2.53 -7.92
N ALA A 74 7.53 2.49 -7.10
CA ALA A 74 6.50 3.53 -7.10
C ALA A 74 7.04 4.90 -6.66
N LEU A 75 7.91 4.94 -5.64
CA LEU A 75 8.59 6.16 -5.20
C LEU A 75 9.50 6.74 -6.29
N ALA A 76 10.25 5.87 -6.97
CA ALA A 76 11.13 6.25 -8.07
C ALA A 76 10.33 6.81 -9.27
N ASP A 77 9.26 6.14 -9.67
CA ASP A 77 8.34 6.59 -10.73
C ASP A 77 7.71 7.95 -10.37
N ALA A 78 7.36 8.14 -9.10
CA ALA A 78 6.80 9.40 -8.60
C ALA A 78 7.81 10.56 -8.50
N GLY A 79 9.12 10.26 -8.51
CA GLY A 79 10.17 11.21 -8.16
C GLY A 79 10.02 11.77 -6.74
N VAL A 80 9.54 10.94 -5.81
CA VAL A 80 9.23 11.31 -4.42
C VAL A 80 10.21 10.60 -3.49
N ARG A 81 10.84 11.36 -2.58
CA ARG A 81 11.66 10.77 -1.52
C ARG A 81 10.78 10.19 -0.42
N PRO A 82 11.21 9.11 0.26
CA PRO A 82 10.37 8.46 1.27
C PRO A 82 9.90 9.39 2.39
N GLU A 83 10.73 10.36 2.81
CA GLU A 83 10.41 11.30 3.90
C GLU A 83 9.32 12.33 3.52
N GLN A 84 8.98 12.41 2.24
CA GLN A 84 7.89 13.27 1.75
C GLN A 84 6.52 12.58 1.84
N VAL A 85 6.49 11.28 2.15
CA VAL A 85 5.24 10.53 2.33
C VAL A 85 4.69 10.81 3.72
N GLY A 86 3.61 11.61 3.78
CA GLY A 86 2.97 11.97 5.06
C GLY A 86 1.99 10.92 5.58
N GLN A 87 1.49 10.03 4.72
CA GLN A 87 0.52 9.00 5.09
C GLN A 87 0.62 7.81 4.13
N VAL A 88 0.35 6.61 4.66
CA VAL A 88 0.21 5.38 3.89
C VAL A 88 -1.18 4.80 4.17
N GLU A 89 -1.93 4.52 3.11
CA GLU A 89 -3.09 3.64 3.17
C GLU A 89 -2.59 2.21 2.91
N ALA A 90 -2.53 1.40 3.95
CA ALA A 90 -2.00 0.05 3.87
C ALA A 90 -3.04 -0.95 3.31
N HIS A 91 -2.57 -2.12 2.87
CA HIS A 91 -3.44 -3.27 2.63
C HIS A 91 -4.10 -3.73 3.93
N GLY A 92 -3.33 -3.85 5.02
CA GLY A 92 -3.85 -3.90 6.39
C GLY A 92 -4.89 -4.99 6.62
N SER A 93 -4.63 -6.20 6.14
CA SER A 93 -5.62 -7.29 6.12
C SER A 93 -6.09 -7.76 7.49
N GLY A 94 -5.36 -7.44 8.57
CA GLY A 94 -5.63 -7.98 9.91
C GLY A 94 -5.18 -9.42 10.06
N THR A 95 -4.26 -9.90 9.22
CA THR A 95 -3.79 -11.30 9.27
C THR A 95 -2.51 -11.42 10.11
N PRO A 96 -2.37 -12.48 10.93
CA PRO A 96 -1.19 -12.65 11.78
C PRO A 96 0.14 -12.74 11.02
N LEU A 97 0.11 -13.18 9.76
CA LEU A 97 1.30 -13.30 8.91
C LEU A 97 1.51 -12.06 8.02
N GLY A 98 0.45 -11.56 7.37
CA GLY A 98 0.57 -10.50 6.36
C GLY A 98 0.92 -9.15 6.97
N ASP A 99 0.27 -8.78 8.06
CA ASP A 99 0.42 -7.45 8.66
C ASP A 99 1.86 -7.17 9.15
N PRO A 100 2.56 -8.11 9.84
CA PRO A 100 3.97 -7.89 10.18
C PRO A 100 4.90 -7.77 8.96
N ILE A 101 4.63 -8.52 7.88
CA ILE A 101 5.43 -8.49 6.65
C ILE A 101 5.25 -7.15 5.94
N GLU A 102 4.01 -6.68 5.81
CA GLU A 102 3.69 -5.39 5.22
C GLU A 102 4.31 -4.24 6.00
N PHE A 103 4.17 -4.24 7.33
CA PHE A 103 4.74 -3.20 8.18
C PHE A 103 6.27 -3.15 8.07
N ALA A 104 6.93 -4.31 8.06
CA ALA A 104 8.38 -4.39 7.88
C ALA A 104 8.83 -3.83 6.52
N ALA A 105 8.12 -4.15 5.44
CA ALA A 105 8.43 -3.63 4.10
C ALA A 105 8.23 -2.11 4.01
N LEU A 106 7.16 -1.58 4.60
CA LEU A 106 6.93 -0.14 4.72
C LEU A 106 8.04 0.53 5.53
N ALA A 107 8.43 -0.02 6.67
CA ALA A 107 9.49 0.54 7.50
C ALA A 107 10.85 0.55 6.79
N ALA A 108 11.20 -0.54 6.10
CA ALA A 108 12.45 -0.66 5.35
C ALA A 108 12.55 0.33 4.18
N THR A 109 11.41 0.79 3.64
CA THR A 109 11.35 1.66 2.45
C THR A 109 11.05 3.12 2.77
N LEU A 110 10.29 3.40 3.82
CA LEU A 110 9.83 4.73 4.20
C LEU A 110 10.58 5.34 5.38
N TRP A 111 11.13 4.51 6.27
CA TRP A 111 11.64 4.96 7.57
C TRP A 111 13.07 4.44 7.85
N SER A 112 13.95 4.46 6.87
CA SER A 112 15.30 3.85 6.91
C SER A 112 16.28 4.41 7.97
N ASN A 113 15.83 5.23 8.92
CA ASN A 113 16.60 5.71 10.07
C ASN A 113 15.93 5.35 11.42
N GLY A 114 15.56 4.07 11.62
CA GLY A 114 15.29 3.46 12.94
C GLY A 114 14.12 4.04 13.76
N PRO A 115 13.67 3.33 14.82
CA PRO A 115 12.48 3.73 15.57
C PRO A 115 12.78 4.87 16.54
N VAL A 116 11.73 5.66 16.84
CA VAL A 116 11.57 6.36 18.12
C VAL A 116 11.24 5.35 19.22
#